data_AF-A0A5S9M8R9-F1
#
_entry.id   AF-A0A5S9M8R9-F1
#
_cell.length_a   1.000
_cell.length_b   1.000
_cell.length_c   1.000
_cell.angle_alpha   90.00
_cell.angle_beta   90.00
_cell.angle_gamma   90.00
#
_symmetry.space_group_name_H-M   'P 1'
#
loop_
_entity.id
_entity.type
_entity.pdbx_description
1 polymer ?
#
loop_
_entity_poly.entity_id
_entity_poly.type
_entity_poly.pdbx_seq_one_letter_code
_entity_poly.pdbx_strand_id
1 'polypeptide(L)'
;MYALKSERKAEIIAVGSELLLGQITNTNAQFISKQLAEIGVNVYYHTAVGDNPERLKQAIQVAQERSNFYYLLRWSWTNQR
;
A
#
# COMPACT_ATOMS: atom_id res chain seq x y z
N MET A 1 -22.12 21.51 15.52
CA MET A 1 -20.92 20.69 15.82
C MET A 1 -20.73 19.71 14.68
N TYR A 2 -19.82 19.97 13.75
CA TYR A 2 -19.42 18.96 12.78
C TYR A 2 -18.47 17.99 13.50
N ALA A 3 -18.85 16.73 13.59
CA ALA A 3 -17.92 15.68 13.98
C ALA A 3 -16.75 15.72 13.00
N LEU A 4 -15.54 15.99 13.50
CA LEU A 4 -14.30 15.82 12.74
C LEU A 4 -14.25 14.34 12.34
N LYS A 5 -14.74 14.03 11.13
CA LYS A 5 -14.53 12.72 10.52
C LYS A 5 -13.03 12.61 10.37
N SER A 6 -12.38 11.85 11.24
CA SER A 6 -10.94 11.60 11.10
C SER A 6 -10.77 10.88 9.77
N GLU A 7 -10.31 11.63 8.75
CA GLU A 7 -9.99 11.03 7.46
C GLU A 7 -8.88 10.03 7.70
N ARG A 8 -9.23 8.74 7.69
CA ARG A 8 -8.26 7.66 7.84
C ARG A 8 -7.47 7.58 6.55
N LYS A 9 -6.27 8.16 6.58
CA LYS A 9 -5.31 8.09 5.49
C LYS A 9 -4.62 6.74 5.51
N ALA A 10 -4.85 5.96 4.47
CA ALA A 10 -4.18 4.69 4.25
C ALA A 10 -3.13 4.82 3.13
N GLU A 11 -2.12 3.98 3.25
CA GLU A 11 -1.11 3.78 2.21
C GLU A 11 -0.93 2.28 1.95
N ILE A 12 -0.75 1.93 0.69
CA ILE A 12 -0.44 0.56 0.28
C ILE A 12 1.03 0.50 -0.14
N ILE A 13 1.80 -0.34 0.54
CA ILE A 13 3.21 -0.61 0.22
C ILE A 13 3.28 -1.99 -0.43
N ALA A 14 3.62 -2.05 -1.71
CA ALA A 14 3.80 -3.29 -2.45
C ALA A 14 5.29 -3.60 -2.60
N VAL A 15 5.69 -4.80 -2.17
CA VAL A 15 7.08 -5.27 -2.20
C VAL A 15 7.25 -6.32 -3.28
N GLY A 16 8.13 -6.04 -4.23
CA GLY A 16 8.50 -6.93 -5.32
C GLY A 16 9.32 -6.19 -6.37
N SER A 17 10.49 -6.71 -6.71
CA SER A 17 11.34 -6.13 -7.76
C SER A 17 10.68 -6.27 -9.14
N GLU A 18 9.83 -7.28 -9.32
CA GLU A 18 8.99 -7.53 -10.49
C GLU A 18 7.91 -6.46 -10.70
N LEU A 19 7.44 -5.83 -9.61
CA LEU A 19 6.54 -4.68 -9.69
C LEU A 19 7.27 -3.45 -10.24
N LEU A 20 8.53 -3.24 -9.83
CA LEU A 20 9.36 -2.14 -10.31
C LEU A 20 9.80 -2.34 -11.77
N LEU A 21 10.01 -3.59 -12.19
CA LEU A 21 10.36 -3.94 -13.56
C LEU A 21 9.15 -3.94 -14.52
N GLY A 22 7.94 -3.68 -14.02
CA GLY A 22 6.71 -3.68 -14.82
C GLY A 22 6.29 -5.07 -15.32
N GLN A 23 6.87 -6.14 -14.79
CA GLN A 23 6.55 -7.52 -15.19
C GLN A 23 5.22 -7.98 -14.59
N ILE A 24 4.79 -7.38 -13.49
CA ILE A 24 3.55 -7.71 -12.80
C ILE A 24 2.78 -6.42 -12.53
N THR A 25 1.49 -6.43 -12.86
CA THR A 25 0.56 -5.35 -12.49
C THR A 25 0.20 -5.42 -11.01
N ASN A 26 0.19 -4.28 -10.31
CA ASN A 26 -0.16 -4.17 -8.90
C ASN A 26 -1.69 -4.28 -8.65
N THR A 27 -2.30 -5.39 -9.07
CA THR A 27 -3.74 -5.63 -9.00
C THR A 27 -4.25 -5.78 -7.56
N ASN A 28 -3.45 -6.34 -6.65
CA ASN A 28 -3.81 -6.44 -5.23
C ASN A 28 -3.92 -5.05 -4.57
N ALA A 29 -3.04 -4.09 -4.89
CA ALA A 29 -3.21 -2.73 -4.37
C ALA A 29 -4.50 -2.10 -4.90
N GLN A 30 -4.84 -2.34 -6.16
CA GLN A 30 -6.12 -1.89 -6.72
C GLN A 30 -7.31 -2.55 -6.01
N PHE A 31 -7.27 -3.85 -5.75
CA PHE A 31 -8.32 -4.58 -5.03
C PHE A 31 -8.49 -4.06 -3.61
N ILE A 32 -7.39 -3.95 -2.85
CA ILE A 32 -7.43 -3.46 -1.47
C ILE A 32 -7.86 -2.00 -1.41
N SER A 33 -7.41 -1.16 -2.34
CA SER A 33 -7.85 0.24 -2.42
C SER A 33 -9.37 0.34 -2.61
N LYS A 34 -9.98 -0.52 -3.44
CA LYS A 34 -11.44 -0.59 -3.58
C LYS A 34 -12.12 -1.02 -2.28
N GLN A 35 -11.64 -2.11 -1.65
CA GLN A 35 -12.21 -2.57 -0.39
C GLN A 35 -12.09 -1.53 0.74
N LEU A 36 -10.97 -0.80 0.80
CA LEU A 36 -10.76 0.27 1.78
C LEU A 36 -11.69 1.45 1.52
N ALA A 37 -11.90 1.83 0.26
CA ALA A 37 -12.85 2.88 -0.11
C ALA A 37 -14.28 2.51 0.31
N GLU A 38 -14.70 1.26 0.16
CA GLU A 38 -16.02 0.77 0.59
C GLU A 38 -16.26 0.93 2.10
N ILE A 39 -15.22 0.78 2.92
CA ILE A 39 -15.31 0.96 4.38
C ILE A 39 -15.02 2.40 4.83
N GLY A 40 -14.89 3.35 3.89
CA GLY A 40 -14.66 4.76 4.17
C GLY A 40 -13.22 5.11 4.56
N VAL A 41 -12.24 4.29 4.14
CA VAL A 41 -10.81 4.54 4.29
C VAL A 41 -10.23 4.93 2.94
N ASN A 42 -9.73 6.15 2.83
CA ASN A 42 -9.14 6.65 1.58
C ASN A 42 -7.66 6.27 1.53
N VAL A 43 -7.26 5.61 0.44
CA VAL A 43 -5.85 5.35 0.14
C VAL A 43 -5.28 6.53 -0.62
N TYR A 44 -4.28 7.21 -0.05
CA TYR A 44 -3.68 8.40 -0.64
C TYR A 44 -2.41 8.07 -1.41
N TYR A 45 -1.72 6.98 -1.04
CA TYR A 45 -0.43 6.62 -1.60
C TYR A 45 -0.34 5.13 -1.91
N HIS A 46 0.21 4.83 -3.09
CA HIS A 46 0.63 3.50 -3.50
C HIS A 46 2.14 3.55 -3.69
N THR A 47 2.88 2.85 -2.83
CA THR A 47 4.34 2.81 -2.86
C THR A 47 4.77 1.42 -3.31
N ALA A 48 5.50 1.32 -4.42
CA ALA A 48 6.14 0.08 -4.83
C ALA A 48 7.61 0.10 -4.43
N VAL A 49 8.07 -0.98 -3.81
CA VAL A 49 9.44 -1.11 -3.30
C VAL A 49 10.01 -2.44 -3.78
N GLY A 50 11.29 -2.45 -4.14
CA GLY A 50 11.99 -3.70 -4.45
C GLY A 50 12.17 -4.57 -3.20
N ASP A 51 12.66 -5.78 -3.38
CA ASP A 51 12.91 -6.76 -2.31
C ASP A 51 14.07 -6.41 -1.35
N ASN A 52 14.56 -5.17 -1.40
CA ASN A 52 15.62 -4.69 -0.53
C ASN A 52 15.07 -4.28 0.85
N PRO A 53 15.54 -4.90 1.96
CA PRO A 53 15.04 -4.63 3.31
C PRO A 53 15.18 -3.17 3.77
N GLU A 54 16.27 -2.51 3.40
CA GLU A 54 16.58 -1.13 3.75
C GLU A 54 15.61 -0.17 3.03
N ARG A 55 15.33 -0.42 1.76
CA ARG A 55 14.31 0.34 1.01
C ARG A 55 12.92 0.15 1.61
N LEU A 56 12.58 -1.08 2.01
CA LEU A 56 11.31 -1.35 2.68
C LEU A 56 11.21 -0.59 4.01
N LYS A 57 12.28 -0.60 4.81
CA LYS A 57 12.33 0.14 6.07
C LYS A 57 12.11 1.64 5.86
N GLN A 58 12.76 2.23 4.85
CA GLN A 58 12.55 3.63 4.49
C GLN A 58 11.11 3.90 4.05
N ALA A 59 10.53 3.05 3.20
CA ALA A 59 9.14 3.19 2.75
C ALA A 59 8.15 3.13 3.92
N ILE A 60 8.38 2.22 4.88
CA ILE A 60 7.56 2.12 6.10
C ILE A 60 7.69 3.38 6.96
N GLN A 61 8.90 3.92 7.14
CA GLN A 61 9.10 5.16 7.89
C GLN A 61 8.32 6.32 7.27
N VAL A 62 8.41 6.50 5.96
CA VAL A 62 7.66 7.53 5.23
C VAL A 62 6.15 7.31 5.37
N ALA A 63 5.68 6.06 5.29
CA ALA A 63 4.27 5.74 5.44
C ALA A 63 3.76 6.06 6.86
N GLN A 64 4.57 5.82 7.90
CA GLN A 64 4.22 6.15 9.28
C GLN A 64 4.14 7.66 9.52
N GLU A 65 4.96 8.47 8.84
CA GLU A 65 4.92 9.93 8.98
C GLU A 65 3.66 10.55 8.37
N ARG A 66 3.11 9.95 7.29
CA ARG A 66 2.02 10.55 6.50
C ARG A 66 0.66 9.84 6.59
N SER A 67 0.62 8.62 7.11
CA SER A 67 -0.57 7.77 7.11
C SER A 67 -0.87 7.22 8.52
N ASN A 68 -2.16 7.14 8.86
CA ASN A 68 -2.57 6.52 10.13
C ASN A 68 -2.46 5.00 10.09
N PHE A 69 -2.57 4.40 8.89
CA PHE A 69 -2.47 2.96 8.68
C PHE A 69 -1.74 2.69 7.36
N TYR A 70 -0.95 1.61 7.32
CA TYR A 70 -0.32 1.13 6.09
C TYR A 70 -0.56 -0.37 5.91
N TYR A 71 -0.80 -0.79 4.67
CA TYR A 71 -0.90 -2.20 4.29
C TYR A 71 0.37 -2.62 3.57
N LEU A 72 1.06 -3.63 4.11
CA LEU A 72 2.22 -4.23 3.47
C LEU A 72 1.78 -5.43 2.63
N LEU A 73 1.99 -5.35 1.33
CA LEU A 73 1.75 -6.43 0.38
C LEU A 73 3.06 -7.00 -0.07
N ARG A 74 3.32 -8.26 0.30
CA ARG A 74 4.41 -9.04 -0.28
C ARG A 74 3.89 -9.74 -1.52
N TRP A 75 4.56 -9.55 -2.65
CA TRP A 75 4.26 -10.35 -3.84
C TRP A 75 4.96 -11.70 -3.76
N SER A 76 4.19 -12.76 -4.01
CA SER A 76 4.72 -14.09 -4.27
C SER A 76 4.06 -14.58 -5.54
N TRP A 77 4.87 -14.97 -6.53
CA TRP A 77 4.37 -15.44 -7.83
C TRP A 77 3.38 -16.62 -7.70
N THR A 78 3.47 -17.39 -6.60
CA THR A 78 2.55 -18.47 -6.25
C THR A 78 1.10 -18.05 -6.03
N ASN A 79 0.80 -16.76 -5.82
CA ASN A 79 -0.56 -16.28 -5.51
C ASN A 79 -1.37 -15.84 -6.74
N GLN A 80 -0.87 -16.10 -7.96
CA GLN A 80 -1.54 -15.82 -9.25
C GLN A 80 -2.06 -17.08 -9.96
N ARG A 81 -2.17 -18.22 -9.25
CA ARG A 81 -2.86 -19.42 -9.73
C ARG A 81 -4.20 -19.59 -9.07
#